data_AF-X1U8U9-F1
#
_entry.id   AF-X1U8U9-F1
#
_cell.length_a   1.000
_cell.length_b   1.000
_cell.length_c   1.000
_cell.angle_alpha   90.00
_cell.angle_beta   90.00
_cell.angle_gamma   90.00
#
_symmetry.space_group_name_H-M   'P 1'
#
loop_
_entity.id
_entity.type
_entity.pdbx_description
1 polymer ?
#
loop_
_entity_poly.entity_id
_entity_poly.type
_entity_poly.pdbx_seq_one_letter_code
_entity_poly.pdbx_strand_id
1 'polypeptide(L)'
;WIHNTHFRGDRKGMVDFLFRRAFNTLGSALSTTGRGLGCSIQSTIHLRLGDLVMAPCHRTSYKGMNYAHFEVKDGRIAGIIADNPELMTAIISLDGKNMPMCEVCLIKHLCSGGCLGSQFETTGDLFSPIPSVCRLEHARIMAMVEAYKEIGIYDTVLGRVNREKRNALEVLECLV
;
A
#
# COMPACT_ATOMS: atom_id res chain seq x y z
N TRP A 1 21.75 11.04 -2.47
CA TRP A 1 21.60 12.27 -1.66
C TRP A 1 21.34 11.99 -0.17
N ILE A 2 20.24 11.31 0.22
CA ILE A 2 19.88 11.10 1.64
C ILE A 2 21.04 10.48 2.45
N HIS A 3 21.63 9.39 1.95
CA HIS A 3 22.79 8.74 2.59
C HIS A 3 23.96 9.70 2.83
N ASN A 4 24.35 10.48 1.81
CA ASN A 4 25.53 11.34 1.88
C ASN A 4 25.28 12.63 2.68
N THR A 5 24.05 13.17 2.66
CA THR A 5 23.73 14.46 3.29
C THR A 5 23.15 14.30 4.69
N HIS A 6 22.09 13.50 4.85
CA HIS A 6 21.42 13.32 6.14
C HIS A 6 22.19 12.37 7.05
N PHE A 7 22.67 11.26 6.50
CA PHE A 7 23.43 10.25 7.27
C PHE A 7 24.94 10.45 7.19
N ARG A 8 25.43 11.42 6.40
CA ARG A 8 26.88 11.71 6.27
C ARG A 8 27.71 10.47 5.90
N GLY A 9 27.13 9.55 5.12
CA GLY A 9 27.76 8.28 4.75
C GLY A 9 27.62 7.15 5.77
N ASP A 10 26.89 7.35 6.87
CA ASP A 10 26.59 6.29 7.83
C ASP A 10 25.59 5.28 7.25
N ARG A 11 26.14 4.18 6.75
CA ARG A 11 25.39 3.05 6.20
C ARG A 11 24.46 2.41 7.24
N LYS A 12 24.90 2.27 8.49
CA LYS A 12 24.10 1.62 9.54
C LYS A 12 22.91 2.49 9.91
N GLY A 13 23.14 3.79 10.12
CA GLY A 13 22.09 4.77 10.36
C GLY A 13 21.06 4.81 9.22
N MET A 14 21.52 4.76 7.97
CA MET A 14 20.64 4.70 6.80
C MET A 14 19.77 3.43 6.79
N VAL A 15 20.35 2.25 7.02
CA VAL A 15 19.58 0.99 7.09
C VAL A 15 18.57 1.04 8.25
N ASP A 16 18.97 1.50 9.43
CA ASP A 16 18.05 1.59 10.56
C ASP A 16 16.91 2.58 10.31
N PHE A 17 17.18 3.68 9.58
CA PHE A 17 16.13 4.58 9.10
C PHE A 17 15.17 3.88 8.13
N LEU A 18 15.69 3.18 7.11
CA LEU A 18 14.90 2.45 6.11
C LEU A 18 13.86 1.50 6.72
N PHE A 19 14.21 0.82 7.81
CA PHE A 19 13.34 -0.17 8.45
C PHE A 19 12.47 0.38 9.59
N ARG A 20 12.73 1.59 10.10
CA ARG A 20 12.02 2.11 11.29
C ARG A 20 11.26 3.42 11.07
N ARG A 21 11.83 4.34 10.29
CA ARG A 21 11.35 5.74 10.20
C ARG A 21 11.39 6.31 8.80
N ALA A 22 11.62 5.47 7.79
CA ALA A 22 11.69 5.93 6.42
C ALA A 22 10.39 6.60 5.98
N PHE A 23 10.54 7.58 5.09
CA PHE A 23 9.41 8.14 4.35
C PHE A 23 8.67 7.00 3.65
N ASN A 24 7.34 7.11 3.54
CA ASN A 24 6.50 6.05 2.99
C ASN A 24 7.01 5.52 1.64
N THR A 25 7.48 6.40 0.75
CA THR A 25 8.05 6.05 -0.56
C THR A 25 9.27 5.13 -0.50
N LEU A 26 10.07 5.20 0.57
CA LEU A 26 11.27 4.38 0.77
C LEU A 26 11.01 3.19 1.69
N GLY A 27 10.22 3.41 2.75
CA GLY A 27 9.94 2.40 3.77
C GLY A 27 8.91 1.36 3.33
N SER A 28 7.96 1.70 2.43
CA SER A 28 6.87 0.78 2.06
C SER A 28 7.40 -0.54 1.49
N ALA A 29 8.44 -0.48 0.66
CA ALA A 29 9.03 -1.66 0.05
C ALA A 29 9.69 -2.59 1.07
N LEU A 30 10.23 -2.04 2.16
CA LEU A 30 10.96 -2.78 3.18
C LEU A 30 10.15 -3.06 4.44
N SER A 31 8.95 -2.49 4.56
CA SER A 31 8.09 -2.65 5.73
C SER A 31 7.86 -4.13 6.05
N THR A 32 8.04 -4.50 7.31
CA THR A 32 7.79 -5.86 7.81
C THR A 32 6.40 -6.01 8.42
N THR A 33 5.62 -4.93 8.49
CA THR A 33 4.24 -4.96 9.00
C THR A 33 3.27 -5.28 7.88
N GLY A 34 2.60 -6.43 7.97
CA GLY A 34 1.58 -6.87 7.01
C GLY A 34 0.24 -6.19 7.28
N ARG A 35 0.01 -5.00 6.70
CA ARG A 35 -1.27 -4.27 6.81
C ARG A 35 -2.23 -4.49 5.64
N GLY A 36 -1.86 -5.34 4.67
CA GLY A 36 -2.54 -5.44 3.38
C GLY A 36 -2.10 -4.28 2.47
N LEU A 37 -3.06 -3.50 1.98
CA LEU A 37 -2.82 -2.29 1.18
C LEU A 37 -2.11 -1.20 2.00
N GLY A 38 -1.39 -0.31 1.31
CA GLY A 38 -0.59 0.74 1.96
C GLY A 38 -1.40 1.80 2.72
N CYS A 39 -2.70 1.94 2.46
CA CYS A 39 -3.58 2.88 3.16
C CYS A 39 -4.41 2.18 4.25
N SER A 40 -5.19 2.96 5.01
CA SER A 40 -5.98 2.43 6.13
C SER A 40 -7.33 1.83 5.74
N ILE A 41 -7.60 1.64 4.43
CA ILE A 41 -8.91 1.18 3.94
C ILE A 41 -9.33 -0.19 4.49
N GLN A 42 -8.37 -1.04 4.85
CA GLN A 42 -8.61 -2.38 5.41
C GLN A 42 -8.51 -2.43 6.95
N SER A 43 -8.09 -1.34 7.59
CA SER A 43 -7.79 -1.31 9.04
C SER A 43 -8.56 -0.25 9.81
N THR A 44 -9.35 0.58 9.13
CA THR A 44 -10.12 1.66 9.75
C THR A 44 -11.51 1.75 9.12
N ILE A 45 -12.50 2.14 9.93
CA ILE A 45 -13.84 2.48 9.44
C ILE A 45 -13.84 3.96 9.10
N HIS A 46 -14.27 4.31 7.88
CA HIS A 46 -14.45 5.70 7.48
C HIS A 46 -15.91 6.10 7.63
N LEU A 47 -16.18 7.01 8.56
CA LEU A 47 -17.51 7.55 8.84
C LEU A 47 -17.63 8.98 8.31
N ARG A 48 -18.60 9.21 7.43
CA ARG A 48 -18.97 10.56 6.99
C ARG A 48 -19.95 11.16 8.00
N LEU A 49 -19.52 12.21 8.70
CA LEU A 49 -20.27 12.76 9.83
C LEU A 49 -21.57 13.47 9.44
N GLY A 50 -21.66 14.03 8.24
CA GLY A 50 -22.82 14.81 7.79
C GLY A 50 -24.08 13.97 7.61
N ASP A 51 -23.94 12.70 7.25
CA ASP A 51 -25.03 11.77 6.98
C ASP A 51 -24.88 10.42 7.69
N LEU A 52 -23.87 10.28 8.55
CA LEU A 52 -23.62 9.10 9.38
C LEU A 52 -23.45 7.80 8.57
N VAL A 53 -22.85 7.91 7.38
CA VAL A 53 -22.60 6.81 6.45
C VAL A 53 -21.19 6.24 6.64
N MET A 54 -21.08 4.92 6.63
CA MET A 54 -19.82 4.18 6.53
C MET A 54 -19.47 3.97 5.06
N ALA A 55 -18.35 4.53 4.62
CA ALA A 55 -17.85 4.40 3.25
C ALA A 55 -16.48 3.70 3.24
N PRO A 56 -15.97 3.26 2.07
CA PRO A 56 -14.69 2.56 2.02
C PRO A 56 -13.53 3.46 2.46
N CYS A 57 -13.40 4.64 1.86
CA CYS A 57 -12.42 5.64 2.27
C CYS A 57 -12.82 7.05 1.82
N HIS A 58 -11.96 8.03 2.10
CA HIS A 58 -12.17 9.43 1.72
C HIS A 58 -12.28 9.69 0.20
N ARG A 59 -11.79 8.77 -0.64
CA ARG A 59 -11.79 8.89 -2.12
C ARG A 59 -12.99 8.20 -2.75
N THR A 60 -13.51 7.17 -2.09
CA THR A 60 -14.63 6.35 -2.58
C THR A 60 -15.90 6.58 -1.78
N SER A 61 -16.06 7.75 -1.18
CA SER A 61 -17.27 8.16 -0.44
C SER A 61 -18.43 8.52 -1.38
N TYR A 62 -18.59 7.76 -2.47
CA TYR A 62 -19.69 7.89 -3.42
C TYR A 62 -20.90 7.11 -2.93
N LYS A 63 -22.11 7.63 -3.19
CA LYS A 63 -23.37 7.03 -2.72
C LYS A 63 -23.51 5.54 -3.09
N GLY A 64 -23.04 5.12 -4.27
CA GLY A 64 -23.10 3.73 -4.72
C GLY A 64 -22.10 2.77 -4.05
N MET A 65 -21.21 3.28 -3.20
CA MET A 65 -20.14 2.50 -2.56
C MET A 65 -20.25 2.47 -1.04
N ASN A 66 -21.29 3.07 -0.46
CA ASN A 66 -21.53 3.03 0.97
C ASN A 66 -21.61 1.58 1.46
N TYR A 67 -20.92 1.27 2.55
CA TYR A 67 -21.01 -0.04 3.19
C TYR A 67 -22.29 -0.18 4.01
N ALA A 68 -22.62 0.87 4.76
CA ALA A 68 -23.71 0.91 5.71
C ALA A 68 -23.99 2.35 6.14
N HIS A 69 -25.08 2.58 6.85
CA HIS A 69 -25.38 3.86 7.51
C HIS A 69 -25.97 3.63 8.90
N PHE A 70 -25.80 4.61 9.79
CA PHE A 70 -26.44 4.56 11.10
C PHE A 70 -27.94 4.87 10.99
N GLU A 71 -28.76 4.04 11.62
CA GLU A 71 -30.18 4.35 11.84
C GLU A 71 -30.28 5.35 13.01
N VAL A 72 -30.96 6.48 12.79
CA VAL A 72 -31.15 7.52 13.82
C VAL A 72 -32.61 7.57 14.24
N LYS A 73 -32.87 7.38 15.54
CA LYS A 73 -34.19 7.51 16.18
C LYS A 73 -34.08 8.45 17.37
N ASP A 74 -34.99 9.41 17.47
CA ASP A 74 -35.03 10.41 18.56
C ASP A 74 -33.68 11.12 18.81
N GLY A 75 -32.98 11.46 17.72
CA GLY A 75 -31.67 12.13 17.76
C GLY A 75 -30.52 11.26 18.26
N ARG A 76 -30.69 9.94 18.33
CA ARG A 76 -29.67 8.98 18.77
C ARG A 76 -29.45 7.90 17.72
N ILE A 77 -28.22 7.40 17.64
CA ILE A 77 -27.90 6.20 16.86
C ILE A 77 -28.60 5.01 17.53
N ALA A 78 -29.54 4.41 16.81
CA ALA A 78 -30.35 3.29 17.27
C ALA A 78 -29.92 1.95 16.64
N GLY A 79 -29.14 1.99 15.56
CA GLY A 79 -28.68 0.79 14.87
C GLY A 79 -27.80 1.09 13.66
N ILE A 80 -27.48 0.06 12.90
CA ILE A 80 -26.73 0.12 11.64
C ILE A 80 -27.55 -0.62 10.58
N ILE A 81 -27.73 -0.01 9.42
CA ILE A 81 -28.38 -0.60 8.24
C ILE A 81 -27.28 -0.85 7.20
N ALA A 82 -27.19 -2.09 6.73
CA ALA A 82 -26.22 -2.47 5.70
C ALA A 82 -26.69 -2.02 4.31
N ASP A 83 -25.77 -1.46 3.52
CA ASP A 83 -26.02 -1.02 2.15
C ASP A 83 -25.27 -1.91 1.13
N ASN A 84 -23.96 -2.13 1.34
CA ASN A 84 -23.11 -2.93 0.46
C ASN A 84 -22.06 -3.73 1.28
N PRO A 85 -22.52 -4.70 2.10
CA PRO A 85 -21.63 -5.52 2.91
C PRO A 85 -20.69 -6.41 2.07
N GLU A 86 -21.07 -6.74 0.84
CA GLU A 86 -20.26 -7.50 -0.11
C GLU A 86 -19.02 -6.70 -0.53
N LEU A 87 -19.19 -5.41 -0.84
CA LEU A 87 -18.06 -4.53 -1.17
C LEU A 87 -17.12 -4.38 0.03
N MET A 88 -17.67 -4.20 1.24
CA MET A 88 -16.88 -4.15 2.46
C MET A 88 -16.07 -5.44 2.65
N THR A 89 -16.72 -6.59 2.48
CA THR A 89 -16.07 -7.91 2.58
C THR A 89 -14.95 -8.02 1.56
N ALA A 90 -15.22 -7.72 0.29
CA ALA A 90 -14.24 -7.79 -0.79
C ALA A 90 -13.01 -6.93 -0.51
N ILE A 91 -13.19 -5.70 0.00
CA ILE A 91 -12.09 -4.80 0.31
C ILE A 91 -11.30 -5.29 1.53
N ILE A 92 -11.95 -5.75 2.59
CA ILE A 92 -11.27 -6.22 3.81
C ILE A 92 -10.50 -7.52 3.54
N SER A 93 -11.05 -8.44 2.74
CA SER A 93 -10.42 -9.73 2.44
C SER A 93 -9.38 -9.68 1.31
N LEU A 94 -9.24 -8.55 0.63
CA LEU A 94 -8.34 -8.40 -0.51
C LEU A 94 -6.87 -8.60 -0.12
N ASP A 95 -6.20 -9.55 -0.78
CA ASP A 95 -4.75 -9.53 -0.93
C ASP A 95 -4.42 -8.84 -2.25
N GLY A 96 -3.79 -7.66 -2.19
CA GLY A 96 -3.40 -6.90 -3.38
C GLY A 96 -2.48 -7.67 -4.33
N LYS A 97 -1.78 -8.71 -3.84
CA LYS A 97 -0.95 -9.59 -4.68
C LYS A 97 -1.75 -10.46 -5.63
N ASN A 98 -3.05 -10.62 -5.39
CA ASN A 98 -3.94 -11.47 -6.18
C ASN A 98 -4.83 -10.65 -7.13
N MET A 99 -4.61 -9.34 -7.26
CA MET A 99 -5.25 -8.56 -8.30
C MET A 99 -4.80 -9.04 -9.70
N PRO A 100 -5.61 -8.89 -10.76
CA PRO A 100 -5.34 -9.48 -12.07
C PRO A 100 -3.95 -9.22 -12.64
N MET A 101 -3.42 -8.00 -12.49
CA MET A 101 -2.06 -7.66 -12.96
C MET A 101 -0.96 -7.94 -11.93
N CYS A 102 -1.33 -8.10 -10.66
CA CYS A 102 -0.38 -8.25 -9.55
C CYS A 102 0.03 -9.71 -9.32
N GLU A 103 -0.80 -10.68 -9.69
CA GLU A 103 -0.55 -12.11 -9.48
C GLU A 103 0.79 -12.56 -10.05
N VAL A 104 1.14 -12.06 -11.24
CA VAL A 104 2.37 -12.38 -11.97
C VAL A 104 3.44 -11.28 -11.86
N CYS A 105 3.19 -10.22 -11.09
CA CYS A 105 4.09 -9.07 -11.02
C CYS A 105 5.36 -9.38 -10.19
N LEU A 106 6.53 -9.10 -10.76
CA LEU A 106 7.84 -9.32 -10.11
C LEU A 106 8.00 -8.55 -8.80
N ILE A 107 7.39 -7.36 -8.70
CA ILE A 107 7.50 -6.50 -7.52
C ILE A 107 6.32 -6.63 -6.57
N LYS A 108 5.44 -7.62 -6.70
CA LYS A 108 4.20 -7.72 -5.89
C LYS A 108 4.43 -7.75 -4.38
N HIS A 109 5.60 -8.20 -3.95
CA HIS A 109 6.00 -8.22 -2.53
C HIS A 109 6.68 -6.92 -2.06
N LEU A 110 7.07 -6.03 -2.97
CA LEU A 110 7.80 -4.78 -2.72
C LEU A 110 6.95 -3.52 -3.03
N CYS A 111 5.97 -3.63 -3.91
CA CYS A 111 5.04 -2.57 -4.28
C CYS A 111 4.10 -2.21 -3.12
N SER A 112 3.58 -0.98 -3.11
CA SER A 112 2.60 -0.52 -2.12
C SER A 112 1.15 -1.00 -2.37
N GLY A 113 0.89 -1.72 -3.46
CA GLY A 113 -0.42 -2.33 -3.77
C GLY A 113 -1.47 -1.37 -4.34
N GLY A 114 -1.08 -0.17 -4.77
CA GLY A 114 -1.98 0.82 -5.36
C GLY A 114 -2.95 1.48 -4.37
N CYS A 115 -3.84 2.33 -4.89
CA CYS A 115 -4.90 2.98 -4.14
C CYS A 115 -6.24 2.64 -4.79
N LEU A 116 -7.10 1.88 -4.10
CA LEU A 116 -8.37 1.43 -4.68
C LEU A 116 -9.23 2.59 -5.18
N GLY A 117 -9.31 3.70 -4.43
CA GLY A 117 -10.05 4.87 -4.88
C GLY A 117 -9.49 5.51 -6.15
N SER A 118 -8.16 5.61 -6.26
CA SER A 118 -7.53 6.09 -7.50
C SER A 118 -7.78 5.13 -8.66
N GLN A 119 -7.73 3.82 -8.40
CA GLN A 119 -8.01 2.78 -9.39
C GLN A 119 -9.41 2.97 -9.95
N PHE A 120 -10.42 3.05 -9.09
CA PHE A 120 -11.79 3.30 -9.52
C PHE A 120 -11.96 4.60 -10.32
N GLU A 121 -11.40 5.72 -9.82
CA GLU A 121 -11.48 7.01 -10.52
C GLU A 121 -10.84 6.98 -11.93
N THR A 122 -9.87 6.09 -12.15
CA THR A 122 -9.10 6.03 -13.41
C THR A 122 -9.61 4.95 -14.36
N THR A 123 -10.00 3.79 -13.84
CA THR A 123 -10.30 2.59 -14.62
C THR A 123 -11.79 2.22 -14.58
N GLY A 124 -12.56 2.82 -13.67
CA GLY A 124 -13.93 2.42 -13.37
C GLY A 124 -14.05 1.18 -12.47
N ASP A 125 -12.92 0.60 -12.04
CA ASP A 125 -12.88 -0.61 -11.22
C ASP A 125 -11.92 -0.48 -10.03
N LEU A 126 -12.38 -0.86 -8.84
CA LEU A 126 -11.59 -0.77 -7.61
C LEU A 126 -10.39 -1.71 -7.61
N PHE A 127 -10.45 -2.83 -8.34
CA PHE A 127 -9.49 -3.94 -8.27
C PHE A 127 -8.57 -4.03 -9.49
N SER A 128 -8.65 -3.05 -10.39
CA SER A 128 -7.84 -2.92 -11.60
C SER A 128 -6.75 -1.87 -11.38
N PRO A 129 -5.48 -2.27 -11.23
CA PRO A 129 -4.40 -1.31 -11.00
C PRO A 129 -4.22 -0.33 -12.16
N ILE A 130 -3.65 0.84 -11.89
CA ILE A 130 -3.40 1.87 -12.91
C ILE A 130 -2.05 1.60 -13.59
N PRO A 131 -1.99 1.32 -14.91
CA PRO A 131 -0.75 0.90 -15.57
C PRO A 131 0.41 1.90 -15.46
N SER A 132 0.13 3.21 -15.52
CA SER A 132 1.16 4.25 -15.38
C SER A 132 1.76 4.30 -13.96
N VAL A 133 0.93 4.09 -12.93
CA VAL A 133 1.39 4.02 -11.53
C VAL A 133 2.19 2.73 -11.31
N CYS A 134 1.76 1.60 -11.89
CA CYS A 134 2.54 0.37 -11.85
C CYS A 134 3.94 0.58 -12.45
N ARG A 135 4.06 1.23 -13.62
CA ARG A 135 5.37 1.55 -14.22
C ARG A 135 6.24 2.42 -13.30
N LEU A 136 5.65 3.40 -12.62
CA LEU A 136 6.34 4.24 -11.65
C LEU A 136 6.85 3.42 -10.45
N GLU A 137 6.03 2.51 -9.91
CA GLU A 137 6.44 1.62 -8.83
C GLU A 137 7.60 0.71 -9.25
N HIS A 138 7.55 0.14 -10.46
CA HIS A 138 8.66 -0.63 -11.02
C HIS A 138 9.94 0.20 -11.10
N ALA A 139 9.88 1.40 -11.68
CA ALA A 139 11.04 2.29 -11.78
C ALA A 139 11.58 2.68 -10.39
N ARG A 140 10.70 2.98 -9.43
CA ARG A 140 11.07 3.29 -8.05
C ARG A 140 11.83 2.14 -7.41
N ILE A 141 11.30 0.93 -7.48
CA ILE A 141 11.93 -0.25 -6.85
C ILE A 141 13.27 -0.57 -7.51
N MET A 142 13.37 -0.49 -8.83
CA MET A 142 14.64 -0.69 -9.55
C MET A 142 15.71 0.32 -9.13
N ALA A 143 15.35 1.61 -9.10
CA ALA A 143 16.25 2.67 -8.64
C ALA A 143 16.67 2.48 -7.16
N MET A 144 15.81 1.91 -6.32
CA MET A 144 16.17 1.57 -4.94
C MET A 144 17.22 0.47 -4.89
N VAL A 145 17.09 -0.59 -5.70
CA VAL A 145 18.09 -1.68 -5.77
C VAL A 145 19.45 -1.14 -6.21
N GLU A 146 19.49 -0.37 -7.30
CA GLU A 146 20.71 0.28 -7.80
C GLU A 146 21.35 1.16 -6.71
N ALA A 147 20.56 2.01 -6.06
CA ALA A 147 21.05 2.89 -5.00
C ALA A 147 21.59 2.10 -3.80
N TYR A 148 20.97 0.98 -3.42
CA TYR A 148 21.44 0.13 -2.33
C TYR A 148 22.77 -0.54 -2.65
N LYS A 149 22.99 -0.94 -3.91
CA LYS A 149 24.27 -1.47 -4.41
C LYS A 149 25.34 -0.38 -4.37
N GLU A 150 25.05 0.79 -4.92
CA GLU A 150 25.98 1.93 -4.98
C GLU A 150 26.47 2.36 -3.59
N ILE A 151 25.57 2.45 -2.61
CA ILE A 151 25.95 2.85 -1.24
C ILE A 151 26.43 1.69 -0.37
N GLY A 152 26.46 0.46 -0.89
CA GLY A 152 26.98 -0.73 -0.22
C GLY A 152 26.15 -1.20 0.97
N ILE A 153 24.82 -1.15 0.86
CA ILE A 153 23.89 -1.64 1.91
C ILE A 153 22.98 -2.79 1.45
N TYR A 154 23.06 -3.19 0.18
CA TYR A 154 22.16 -4.16 -0.43
C TYR A 154 22.09 -5.50 0.34
N ASP A 155 23.22 -6.14 0.62
CA ASP A 155 23.25 -7.41 1.38
C ASP A 155 22.65 -7.27 2.80
N THR A 156 22.85 -6.10 3.43
CA THR A 156 22.28 -5.82 4.75
C THR A 156 20.75 -5.70 4.66
N VAL A 157 20.22 -5.13 3.58
CA VAL A 157 18.78 -5.08 3.31
C VAL A 157 18.24 -6.48 3.07
N LEU A 158 18.89 -7.30 2.24
CA LEU A 158 18.49 -8.71 2.01
C LEU A 158 18.44 -9.51 3.31
N GLY A 159 19.39 -9.26 4.22
CA GLY A 159 19.46 -9.87 5.55
C GLY A 159 18.29 -9.52 6.50
N ARG A 160 17.53 -8.45 6.23
CA ARG A 160 16.48 -7.92 7.11
C ARG A 160 15.05 -8.09 6.60
N VAL A 161 14.88 -8.43 5.32
CA VAL A 161 13.56 -8.66 4.73
C VAL A 161 13.16 -10.14 4.81
N ASN A 162 11.86 -10.42 4.66
CA ASN A 162 11.38 -11.80 4.56
C ASN A 162 11.80 -12.45 3.23
N ARG A 163 11.59 -13.77 3.13
CA ARG A 163 12.00 -14.57 1.96
C ARG A 163 11.38 -14.07 0.67
N GLU A 164 10.10 -13.71 0.67
CA GLU A 164 9.38 -13.29 -0.53
C GLU A 164 9.93 -11.97 -1.08
N LYS A 165 10.24 -11.01 -0.19
CA LYS A 165 10.89 -9.75 -0.58
C LYS A 165 12.33 -9.95 -0.99
N ARG A 166 13.08 -10.83 -0.32
CA ARG A 166 14.45 -11.19 -0.70
C ARG A 166 14.48 -11.72 -2.13
N ASN A 167 13.66 -12.73 -2.42
CA ASN A 167 13.59 -13.33 -3.76
C ASN A 167 13.24 -12.28 -4.82
N ALA A 168 12.29 -11.37 -4.52
CA ALA A 168 11.95 -10.29 -5.43
C ALA A 168 13.13 -9.33 -5.67
N LEU A 169 13.89 -8.96 -4.64
CA LEU A 169 15.07 -8.10 -4.78
C LEU A 169 16.18 -8.78 -5.59
N GLU A 170 16.47 -10.05 -5.32
CA GLU A 170 17.47 -10.83 -6.06
C GLU A 170 17.11 -10.98 -7.54
N VAL A 171 15.83 -11.20 -7.87
CA VAL A 171 15.38 -11.22 -9.27
C VAL A 171 15.59 -9.87 -9.95
N LEU A 172 15.28 -8.77 -9.26
CA LEU A 172 15.45 -7.43 -9.81
C LEU A 172 16.93 -7.05 -9.96
N GLU A 173 17.79 -7.52 -9.07
CA GLU A 173 19.24 -7.33 -9.19
C GLU A 173 19.80 -7.91 -10.48
N CYS A 174 19.29 -9.05 -10.95
CA CYS A 174 19.69 -9.63 -12.25
C CYS A 174 19.23 -8.78 -13.45
N LEU A 175 18.37 -7.78 -13.25
CA LEU A 175 17.84 -6.90 -14.28
C LEU A 175 18.51 -5.51 -14.29
N VAL A 176 19.37 -5.19 -13.31
CA VAL A 176 20.08 -3.89 -13.16
C VAL A 176 21.60 -4.01 -13.23
#